data_AF-A0A847HCY7-F1
#
_entry.id   AF-A0A847HCY7-F1
#
_cell.length_a   1.000
_cell.length_b   1.000
_cell.length_c   1.000
_cell.angle_alpha   90.00
_cell.angle_beta   90.00
_cell.angle_gamma   90.00
#
_symmetry.space_group_name_H-M   'P 1'
#
loop_
_entity.id
_entity.type
_entity.pdbx_description
1 polymer ?
#
loop_
_entity_poly.entity_id
_entity_poly.type
_entity_poly.pdbx_seq_one_letter_code
_entity_poly.pdbx_strand_id
1 'polypeptide(L)' 'TRRTGTNDALTRSLLEACRDACRACAEECERHAEMHEHCRVCAQACRRCEKACNDVLATLA' A
#
# COMPACT_ATOMS: atom_id res chain seq x y z
N THR A 1 -11.34 7.32 10.78
CA THR A 1 -11.74 6.15 9.96
C THR A 1 -13.15 5.73 10.34
N ARG A 2 -13.90 5.05 9.46
CA ARG A 2 -15.23 4.51 9.81
C ARG A 2 -15.06 3.30 10.74
N ARG A 3 -15.83 3.26 11.83
CA ARG A 3 -15.80 2.20 12.85
C ARG A 3 -17.17 1.56 13.12
N THR A 4 -18.25 2.21 12.68
CA THR A 4 -19.63 1.71 12.86
C THR A 4 -20.02 0.81 11.69
N GLY A 5 -20.68 -0.32 11.96
CA GLY A 5 -21.14 -1.24 10.92
C GLY A 5 -19.99 -1.95 10.19
N THR A 6 -18.99 -2.42 10.95
CA THR A 6 -17.79 -3.07 10.41
C THR A 6 -18.14 -4.19 9.44
N ASN A 7 -17.46 -4.21 8.29
CA ASN A 7 -17.52 -5.26 7.30
C ASN A 7 -16.08 -5.67 6.97
N ASP A 8 -15.58 -6.68 7.68
CA ASP A 8 -14.17 -7.10 7.60
C ASP A 8 -13.80 -7.64 6.22
N ALA A 9 -14.74 -8.30 5.52
CA ALA A 9 -14.52 -8.77 4.16
C ALA A 9 -14.29 -7.60 3.19
N LEU A 10 -15.11 -6.55 3.28
CA LEU A 10 -14.92 -5.34 2.47
C LEU A 10 -13.61 -4.63 2.83
N THR A 11 -13.28 -4.52 4.12
CA THR A 11 -12.02 -3.93 4.57
C THR A 11 -10.81 -4.71 4.06
N ARG A 12 -10.85 -6.05 4.10
CA ARG A 12 -9.82 -6.93 3.56
C ARG A 12 -9.63 -6.69 2.06
N SER A 13 -10.71 -6.71 1.27
CA SER A 13 -10.62 -6.51 -0.19
C SER A 13 -10.04 -5.15 -0.56
N LEU A 14 -10.40 -4.08 0.16
CA LEU A 14 -9.84 -2.75 -0.08
C LEU A 14 -8.35 -2.68 0.28
N LEU A 15 -7.92 -3.34 1.36
CA LEU A 15 -6.52 -3.39 1.75
C LEU A 15 -5.66 -4.21 0.78
N GLU A 16 -6.19 -5.32 0.25
CA GLU A 16 -5.52 -6.13 -0.78
C GLU A 16 -5.32 -5.31 -2.07
N ALA A 17 -6.37 -4.63 -2.53
CA ALA A 17 -6.29 -3.75 -3.69
C ALA A 17 -5.29 -2.60 -3.48
N CYS A 18 -5.28 -2.01 -2.29
CA CYS A 18 -4.34 -0.94 -1.94
C CYS A 18 -2.89 -1.45 -1.90
N ARG A 19 -2.65 -2.61 -1.28
CA ARG A 19 -1.33 -3.27 -1.27
C ARG A 19 -0.83 -3.50 -2.70
N ASP A 20 -1.65 -4.09 -3.56
CA ASP A 20 -1.25 -4.44 -4.91
C ASP A 20 -0.97 -3.19 -5.77
N ALA A 21 -1.77 -2.13 -5.60
CA ALA A 21 -1.52 -0.84 -6.23
C ALA A 21 -0.23 -0.18 -5.70
N CYS A 22 0.04 -0.24 -4.39
CA CYS A 22 1.27 0.29 -3.81
C CYS A 22 2.51 -0.47 -4.31
N ARG A 23 2.43 -1.80 -4.41
CA ARG A 23 3.52 -2.64 -4.95
C ARG A 23 3.85 -2.23 -6.39
N ALA A 24 2.84 -2.20 -7.26
CA ALA A 24 3.02 -1.82 -8.67
C ALA A 24 3.57 -0.38 -8.82
N CYS A 25 3.06 0.56 -8.00
CA CYS A 25 3.54 1.94 -8.02
C CYS A 25 4.98 2.06 -7.52
N ALA A 26 5.36 1.33 -6.46
CA ALA A 26 6.73 1.31 -5.96
C ALA A 26 7.70 0.77 -7.01
N GLU A 27 7.38 -0.36 -7.64
CA GLU A 27 8.20 -0.97 -8.69
C GLU A 27 8.42 0.00 -9.87
N GLU A 28 7.38 0.70 -10.32
CA GLU A 28 7.52 1.68 -11.41
C GLU A 28 8.31 2.93 -10.97
N CYS A 29 8.12 3.42 -9.75
CA CYS A 29 8.87 4.57 -9.25
C CYS A 29 10.35 4.25 -9.01
N GLU A 30 10.68 3.03 -8.57
CA GLU A 30 12.06 2.57 -8.37
C GLU A 30 12.87 2.62 -9.66
N ARG A 31 12.25 2.31 -10.81
CA ARG A 31 12.88 2.41 -12.14
C ARG A 31 13.36 3.84 -12.48
N HIS A 32 12.81 4.85 -11.81
CA HIS A 32 13.12 6.27 -12.06
C HIS A 32 13.86 6.94 -10.89
N ALA A 33 14.12 6.22 -9.79
CA ALA A 33 14.59 6.82 -8.54
C ALA A 33 15.98 7.48 -8.65
N GLU A 34 16.85 6.98 -9.53
CA GLU A 34 18.18 7.56 -9.78
C GLU A 34 18.15 8.83 -10.65
N MET A 35 17.07 9.01 -11.43
CA MET A 35 16.90 10.17 -12.31
C MET A 35 16.06 11.27 -11.67
N HIS A 36 15.11 10.89 -10.82
CA HIS A 36 14.07 11.77 -10.31
C HIS A 36 13.90 11.58 -8.81
N GLU A 37 14.30 12.59 -8.04
CA GLU A 37 14.19 12.59 -6.57
C GLU A 37 12.75 12.38 -6.08
N HIS A 38 11.76 12.92 -6.80
CA HIS A 38 10.36 12.69 -6.46
C HIS A 38 9.94 11.22 -6.63
N CYS A 39 10.48 10.51 -7.61
CA CYS A 39 10.24 9.06 -7.78
C CYS A 39 10.87 8.26 -6.65
N ARG A 40 12.08 8.65 -6.17
CA ARG A 40 12.72 8.02 -5.01
C ARG A 40 11.86 8.15 -3.75
N VAL A 41 11.31 9.32 -3.48
CA VAL A 41 10.42 9.57 -2.33
C VAL A 41 9.10 8.81 -2.48
N CYS A 42 8.51 8.82 -3.68
CA CYS A 42 7.28 8.11 -3.99
C CYS A 42 7.44 6.60 -3.76
N ALA A 43 8.49 5.98 -4.32
CA ALA A 43 8.81 4.57 -4.13
C ALA A 43 8.88 4.18 -2.64
N GLN A 44 9.62 4.95 -1.84
CA GLN A 44 9.71 4.69 -0.40
C GLN A 44 8.36 4.82 0.32
N ALA A 45 7.53 5.79 -0.07
CA ALA A 45 6.19 5.94 0.49
C ALA A 45 5.30 4.75 0.14
N CYS A 46 5.33 4.30 -1.12
CA CYS A 46 4.60 3.13 -1.58
C CYS A 46 5.06 1.85 -0.90
N ARG A 47 6.36 1.62 -0.70
CA ARG A 47 6.88 0.47 0.07
C ARG A 47 6.43 0.48 1.52
N ARG A 48 6.43 1.65 2.18
CA ARG A 48 5.88 1.78 3.54
C ARG A 48 4.38 1.47 3.58
N CYS A 49 3.63 1.94 2.60
CA CYS A 49 2.19 1.68 2.51
C CYS A 49 1.88 0.21 2.25
N GLU A 50 2.59 -0.42 1.29
CA GLU A 50 2.50 -1.86 0.99
C GLU A 50 2.75 -2.69 2.26
N LYS A 51 3.81 -2.38 3.00
CA LYS A 51 4.11 -3.03 4.27
C LYS A 51 2.98 -2.83 5.29
N ALA A 52 2.50 -1.61 5.46
CA ALA A 52 1.42 -1.31 6.42
C ALA A 52 0.11 -2.06 6.06
N CYS A 53 -0.24 -2.14 4.78
CA CYS A 53 -1.38 -2.94 4.32
C CYS A 53 -1.19 -4.42 4.65
N ASN A 54 0.00 -4.98 4.40
CA ASN A 54 0.32 -6.37 4.78
C ASN A 54 0.22 -6.61 6.28
N ASP A 55 0.78 -5.70 7.08
CA ASP A 55 0.74 -5.79 8.55
C ASP A 55 -0.72 -5.78 9.05
N VAL A 56 -1.58 -4.91 8.51
CA VAL A 56 -3.01 -4.89 8.89
C VAL A 56 -3.72 -6.15 8.41
N LEU A 57 -3.50 -6.59 7.16
CA LEU A 57 -4.10 -7.80 6.62
C LEU A 57 -3.78 -9.05 7.44
N ALA A 58 -2.57 -9.11 8.02
CA ALA A 58 -2.16 -10.19 8.92
C ALA A 58 -2.87 -10.16 10.29
N THR A 59 -3.41 -9.02 10.70
CA THR A 59 -4.19 -8.88 11.93
C THR A 59 -5.69 -9.10 11.74
N LEU A 60 -6.18 -9.04 10.50
CA LEU A 60 -7.58 -9.33 10.19
C LEU A 60 -7.76 -10.85 10.14
N ALA A 61 -8.71 -11.37 10.92
CA ALA A 61 -9.09 -12.78 10.94
C ALA A 61 -9.74 -13.24 9.62
#